data_AF-A0A969SVL1-F1
#
_entry.id   AF-A0A969SVL1-F1
#
_cell.length_a   1.000
_cell.length_b   1.000
_cell.length_c   1.000
_cell.angle_alpha   90.00
_cell.angle_beta   90.00
_cell.angle_gamma   90.00
#
_symmetry.space_group_name_H-M   'P 1'
#
loop_
_entity.id
_entity.type
_entity.pdbx_description
1 polymer ?
#
loop_
_entity_poly.entity_id
_entity_poly.type
_entity_poly.pdbx_seq_one_letter_code
_entity_poly.pdbx_strand_id
1 'polypeptide(L)'
;MVQQVRIRIHNTIQSLHGTIPLWGIDNWVPLGNLFVDVNILEKTSSSRRSELGDLWEDFTTGESNYRSLDRIGLGNQQQRVSGLSVLEQDTNLMVVGKPGSGKTTYLQRIVTECNNGKLQVQRIPVLIKLREFVDDGRKYGYNLEQFLGQLWRLSNADMELVLSQGKALVLFDGLDEVTGEAGKQITKEIKQFARAYPQVLVVVTCRTQSQESRFERFDDVEVADFNEEQVRAFATHWFGTVCSDAGEDKARDFLEQLFREENKPIRELAITPIY
;
A
#
# COMPACT_ATOMS: atom_id res chain seq x y z
N MET A 1 -2.05 21.70 -18.21
CA MET A 1 -1.06 21.47 -17.15
C MET A 1 -0.99 20.01 -16.69
N VAL A 2 -2.00 19.44 -16.02
CA VAL A 2 -1.97 18.05 -15.49
C VAL A 2 -1.52 17.01 -16.53
N GLN A 3 -2.16 16.97 -17.70
CA GLN A 3 -1.77 16.04 -18.77
C GLN A 3 -0.32 16.22 -19.24
N GLN A 4 0.15 17.46 -19.34
CA GLN A 4 1.54 17.74 -19.76
C GLN A 4 2.54 17.20 -18.73
N VAL A 5 2.25 17.35 -17.42
CA VAL A 5 3.11 16.79 -16.36
C VAL A 5 3.07 15.28 -16.40
N ARG A 6 1.89 14.68 -16.55
CA ARG A 6 1.72 13.22 -16.65
C ARG A 6 2.53 12.65 -17.81
N ILE A 7 2.42 13.20 -19.01
CA ILE A 7 3.22 12.78 -20.18
C ILE A 7 4.73 12.85 -19.87
N ARG A 8 5.16 13.93 -19.20
CA ARG A 8 6.57 14.15 -18.85
C ARG A 8 7.12 13.11 -17.88
N ILE A 9 6.35 12.71 -16.87
CA ILE A 9 6.79 11.76 -15.84
C ILE A 9 6.42 10.30 -16.14
N HIS A 10 5.63 10.06 -17.21
CA HIS A 10 5.05 8.75 -17.51
C HIS A 10 6.08 7.63 -17.58
N ASN A 11 7.14 7.82 -18.37
CA ASN A 11 8.20 6.83 -18.56
C ASN A 11 9.01 6.61 -17.28
N THR A 12 9.20 7.67 -16.47
CA THR A 12 9.90 7.55 -15.18
C THR A 12 9.11 6.70 -14.20
N ILE A 13 7.80 6.94 -14.06
CA ILE A 13 6.93 6.12 -13.21
C ILE A 13 6.91 4.68 -13.69
N GLN A 14 6.77 4.47 -15.00
CA GLN A 14 6.74 3.12 -15.58
C GLN A 14 8.06 2.38 -15.36
N SER A 15 9.21 3.05 -15.48
CA SER A 15 10.52 2.45 -15.24
C SER A 15 10.78 2.13 -13.77
N LEU A 16 10.28 2.95 -12.84
CA LEU A 16 10.53 2.76 -11.40
C LEU A 16 9.55 1.79 -10.73
N HIS A 17 8.32 1.71 -11.26
CA HIS A 17 7.21 1.03 -10.57
C HIS A 17 6.42 0.06 -11.46
N GLY A 18 6.68 0.04 -12.77
CA GLY A 18 6.01 -0.86 -13.70
C GLY A 18 6.50 -2.31 -13.64
N THR A 19 7.64 -2.56 -13.00
CA THR A 19 8.24 -3.89 -12.84
C THR A 19 8.70 -4.14 -11.41
N ILE A 20 8.72 -5.41 -11.01
CA ILE A 20 9.17 -5.87 -9.70
C ILE A 20 10.22 -6.97 -9.86
N PRO A 21 11.27 -7.02 -9.01
CA PRO A 21 12.22 -8.12 -9.04
C PRO A 21 11.59 -9.32 -8.34
N LEU A 22 11.80 -10.51 -8.90
CA LEU A 22 11.29 -11.74 -8.33
C LEU A 22 12.43 -12.59 -7.79
N TRP A 23 12.25 -13.12 -6.60
CA TRP A 23 13.28 -13.92 -5.97
C TRP A 23 13.50 -15.21 -6.77
N GLY A 24 14.75 -15.49 -7.12
CA GLY A 24 15.12 -16.65 -7.95
C GLY A 24 14.93 -16.45 -9.46
N ILE A 25 14.70 -15.21 -9.93
CA ILE A 25 14.55 -14.89 -11.35
C ILE A 25 15.47 -13.74 -11.72
N ASP A 26 16.25 -13.92 -12.78
CA ASP A 26 17.29 -12.94 -13.18
C ASP A 26 16.72 -11.68 -13.87
N ASN A 27 15.43 -11.67 -14.20
CA ASN A 27 14.78 -10.60 -14.94
C ASN A 27 13.65 -9.95 -14.13
N TRP A 28 13.46 -8.66 -14.37
CA TRP A 28 12.35 -7.88 -13.83
C TRP A 28 11.04 -8.26 -14.52
N VAL A 29 9.99 -8.40 -13.73
CA VAL A 29 8.69 -8.86 -14.23
C VAL A 29 7.67 -7.71 -14.20
N PRO A 30 6.82 -7.55 -15.25
CA PRO A 30 5.76 -6.56 -15.24
C PRO A 30 4.83 -6.76 -14.05
N LEU A 31 4.68 -5.72 -13.22
CA LEU A 31 3.84 -5.77 -12.03
C LEU A 31 2.38 -6.14 -12.38
N GLY A 32 1.88 -5.63 -13.51
CA GLY A 32 0.52 -5.91 -13.97
C GLY A 32 0.24 -7.39 -14.25
N ASN A 33 1.26 -8.20 -14.53
CA ASN A 33 1.08 -9.63 -14.79
C ASN A 33 0.97 -10.45 -13.50
N LEU A 34 1.50 -9.94 -12.39
CA LEU A 34 1.54 -10.64 -11.11
C LEU A 34 0.50 -10.13 -10.12
N PHE A 35 0.13 -8.86 -10.25
CA PHE A 35 -0.67 -8.18 -9.25
C PHE A 35 -2.04 -8.84 -9.09
N VAL A 36 -2.33 -9.22 -7.85
CA VAL A 36 -3.67 -9.57 -7.39
C VAL A 36 -4.10 -8.44 -6.48
N ASP A 37 -5.31 -7.92 -6.70
CA ASP A 37 -5.81 -6.82 -5.90
C ASP A 37 -5.88 -7.22 -4.43
N VAL A 38 -5.49 -6.29 -3.55
CA VAL A 38 -5.49 -6.53 -2.11
C VAL A 38 -6.89 -6.32 -1.58
N ASN A 39 -7.27 -7.13 -0.60
CA ASN A 39 -8.49 -6.87 0.16
C ASN A 39 -8.16 -5.88 1.27
N ILE A 40 -8.99 -4.86 1.43
CA ILE A 40 -8.86 -3.87 2.48
C ILE A 40 -9.97 -4.07 3.52
N LEU A 41 -9.58 -3.98 4.79
CA LEU A 41 -10.47 -3.88 5.94
C LEU A 41 -10.57 -2.42 6.37
N GLU A 42 -11.77 -1.85 6.30
CA GLU A 42 -12.03 -0.49 6.78
C GLU A 42 -12.18 -0.48 8.31
N LYS A 43 -11.33 0.27 9.01
CA LYS A 43 -11.47 0.46 10.47
C LYS A 43 -12.49 1.57 10.73
N THR A 44 -13.77 1.22 10.78
CA THR A 44 -14.81 2.15 11.24
C THR A 44 -14.54 2.56 12.68
N SER A 45 -14.75 3.83 13.04
CA SER A 45 -14.60 4.33 14.41
C SER A 45 -15.42 3.55 15.46
N SER A 46 -16.48 2.87 15.02
CA SER A 46 -17.31 1.93 15.78
C SER A 46 -16.60 0.61 16.14
N SER A 47 -15.61 0.15 15.35
CA SER A 47 -14.89 -1.11 15.61
C SER A 47 -14.10 -1.07 16.91
N ARG A 48 -13.60 0.10 17.34
CA ARG A 48 -12.82 0.24 18.58
C ARG A 48 -13.60 -0.06 19.85
N ARG A 49 -14.92 0.13 19.86
CA ARG A 49 -15.76 -0.31 21.01
C ARG A 49 -15.90 -1.83 21.04
N SER A 50 -15.92 -2.47 19.88
CA SER A 50 -15.87 -3.92 19.77
C SER A 50 -14.51 -4.45 20.21
N GLU A 51 -13.40 -3.85 19.76
CA GLU A 51 -12.04 -4.26 20.14
C GLU A 51 -11.79 -4.20 21.66
N LEU A 52 -12.32 -3.18 22.34
CA LEU A 52 -12.27 -3.12 23.81
C LEU A 52 -13.16 -4.17 24.48
N GLY A 53 -14.29 -4.53 23.85
CA GLY A 53 -15.16 -5.61 24.28
C GLY A 53 -14.50 -6.98 24.12
N ASP A 54 -13.93 -7.25 22.96
CA ASP A 54 -13.23 -8.49 22.62
C ASP A 54 -12.00 -8.67 23.53
N LEU A 55 -11.24 -7.60 23.79
CA LEU A 55 -10.13 -7.59 24.75
C LEU A 55 -10.58 -7.89 26.19
N TRP A 56 -11.74 -7.36 26.59
CA TRP A 56 -12.31 -7.62 27.90
C TRP A 56 -12.79 -9.06 28.00
N GLU A 57 -13.43 -9.57 26.95
CA GLU A 57 -13.93 -10.94 26.88
C GLU A 57 -12.77 -11.95 26.93
N ASP A 58 -11.71 -11.76 26.13
CA ASP A 58 -10.47 -12.57 26.16
C ASP A 58 -9.78 -12.54 27.53
N PHE A 59 -9.74 -11.37 28.18
CA PHE A 59 -9.20 -11.24 29.54
C PHE A 59 -10.03 -12.00 30.57
N THR A 60 -11.37 -12.06 30.38
CA THR A 60 -12.28 -12.74 31.30
C THR A 60 -12.40 -14.25 31.08
N THR A 61 -12.21 -14.74 29.84
CA THR A 61 -12.36 -16.16 29.50
C THR A 61 -11.07 -16.95 29.69
N GLY A 62 -9.90 -16.29 29.78
CA GLY A 62 -8.64 -16.94 30.13
C GLY A 62 -8.02 -17.79 29.01
N GLU A 63 -8.53 -17.72 27.78
CA GLU A 63 -7.95 -18.37 26.60
C GLU A 63 -6.78 -17.54 26.04
N SER A 64 -5.73 -17.36 26.83
CA SER A 64 -4.53 -16.63 26.41
C SER A 64 -3.65 -17.50 25.49
N ASN A 65 -4.09 -17.71 24.25
CA ASN A 65 -3.19 -18.08 23.17
C ASN A 65 -2.44 -16.81 22.76
N TYR A 66 -1.12 -16.78 22.89
CA TYR A 66 -0.27 -15.64 22.45
C TYR A 66 -0.46 -15.29 20.95
N ARG A 67 -1.05 -16.18 20.14
CA ARG A 67 -1.50 -15.93 18.76
C ARG A 67 -2.81 -15.15 18.63
N SER A 68 -3.55 -14.92 19.72
CA SER A 68 -4.78 -14.11 19.75
C SER A 68 -4.47 -12.62 19.72
N LEU A 69 -3.28 -12.19 20.17
CA LEU A 69 -2.91 -10.78 20.10
C LEU A 69 -2.72 -10.30 18.65
N ASP A 70 -2.29 -11.18 17.74
CA ASP A 70 -2.27 -10.93 16.28
C ASP A 70 -3.67 -10.94 15.65
N ARG A 71 -4.68 -11.43 16.39
CA ARG A 71 -6.11 -11.37 16.01
C ARG A 71 -6.85 -10.19 16.61
N ILE A 72 -6.21 -9.36 17.44
CA ILE A 72 -6.77 -8.07 17.90
C ILE A 72 -6.86 -7.15 16.68
N GLY A 73 -7.98 -7.24 15.95
CA GLY A 73 -8.21 -6.57 14.67
C GLY A 73 -8.97 -7.44 13.67
N LEU A 74 -8.96 -8.76 13.83
CA LEU A 74 -9.76 -9.68 13.03
C LEU A 74 -11.15 -9.81 13.64
N GLY A 75 -11.92 -8.71 13.56
CA GLY A 75 -13.37 -8.82 13.69
C GLY A 75 -13.88 -9.86 12.68
N ASN A 76 -14.57 -10.89 13.15
CA ASN A 76 -14.96 -12.07 12.36
C ASN A 76 -15.88 -11.78 11.15
N GLN A 77 -16.24 -10.53 10.89
CA GLN A 77 -17.06 -10.11 9.74
C GLN A 77 -16.76 -8.67 9.29
N GLN A 78 -15.49 -8.28 9.12
CA GLN A 78 -15.20 -7.02 8.43
C GLN A 78 -15.40 -7.17 6.92
N GLN A 79 -16.21 -6.29 6.34
CA GLN A 79 -16.47 -6.26 4.90
C GLN A 79 -15.16 -5.97 4.17
N ARG A 80 -14.70 -6.93 3.38
CA ARG A 80 -13.52 -6.78 2.53
C ARG A 80 -13.93 -6.02 1.29
N VAL A 81 -13.22 -4.94 0.99
CA VAL A 81 -13.39 -4.15 -0.23
C VAL A 81 -12.12 -4.23 -1.08
N SER A 82 -12.28 -4.07 -2.40
CA SER A 82 -11.15 -3.98 -3.32
C SER A 82 -10.26 -2.80 -2.92
N GLY A 83 -8.95 -3.03 -2.84
CA GLY A 83 -8.02 -1.99 -2.42
C GLY A 83 -8.11 -0.77 -3.31
N LEU A 84 -8.16 -0.97 -4.63
CA LEU A 84 -8.28 0.14 -5.58
C LEU A 84 -9.58 0.94 -5.44
N SER A 85 -10.69 0.29 -5.07
CA SER A 85 -11.99 0.96 -4.90
C SER A 85 -12.03 1.92 -3.72
N VAL A 86 -11.20 1.72 -2.69
CA VAL A 86 -11.15 2.61 -1.52
C VAL A 86 -10.72 4.03 -1.90
N LEU A 87 -9.94 4.17 -2.98
CA LEU A 87 -9.51 5.47 -3.47
C LEU A 87 -10.65 6.28 -4.11
N GLU A 88 -11.81 5.68 -4.40
CA GLU A 88 -12.98 6.37 -4.94
C GLU A 88 -13.64 7.30 -3.91
N GLN A 89 -13.45 7.02 -2.61
CA GLN A 89 -13.98 7.84 -1.52
C GLN A 89 -13.32 9.23 -1.43
N ASP A 90 -12.18 9.38 -2.11
CA ASP A 90 -11.39 10.61 -2.16
C ASP A 90 -10.96 11.17 -0.79
N THR A 91 -10.76 10.27 0.17
CA THR A 91 -10.21 10.58 1.50
C THR A 91 -8.74 10.16 1.58
N ASN A 92 -7.94 10.88 2.36
CA ASN A 92 -6.57 10.47 2.66
C ASN A 92 -6.56 9.15 3.41
N LEU A 93 -5.61 8.27 3.09
CA LEU A 93 -5.56 6.91 3.63
C LEU A 93 -4.27 6.64 4.39
N MET A 94 -4.41 6.06 5.58
CA MET A 94 -3.32 5.40 6.28
C MET A 94 -3.46 3.89 6.08
N VAL A 95 -2.61 3.33 5.23
CA VAL A 95 -2.60 1.91 4.86
C VAL A 95 -1.68 1.15 5.81
N VAL A 96 -2.28 0.38 6.71
CA VAL A 96 -1.56 -0.46 7.67
C VAL A 96 -1.58 -1.93 7.27
N GLY A 97 -0.68 -2.70 7.86
CA GLY A 97 -0.62 -4.15 7.68
C GLY A 97 0.69 -4.72 8.17
N LYS A 98 0.73 -6.05 8.35
CA LYS A 98 1.94 -6.78 8.77
C LYS A 98 3.07 -6.70 7.72
N PRO A 99 4.33 -6.95 8.11
CA PRO A 99 5.43 -7.10 7.14
C PRO A 99 5.08 -8.16 6.09
N GLY A 100 5.42 -7.89 4.82
CA GLY A 100 5.10 -8.80 3.71
C GLY A 100 3.65 -8.79 3.25
N SER A 101 2.76 -7.98 3.83
CA SER A 101 1.35 -7.89 3.41
C SER A 101 1.12 -7.27 2.02
N GLY A 102 2.17 -6.80 1.34
CA GLY A 102 2.06 -6.22 -0.01
C GLY A 102 1.76 -4.72 -0.07
N LYS A 103 1.91 -3.95 1.01
CA LYS A 103 1.66 -2.49 1.04
C LYS A 103 2.43 -1.70 -0.04
N THR A 104 3.73 -1.93 -0.17
CA THR A 104 4.56 -1.31 -1.22
C THR A 104 4.04 -1.66 -2.61
N THR A 105 3.74 -2.94 -2.85
CA THR A 105 3.19 -3.43 -4.13
C THR A 105 1.82 -2.81 -4.43
N TYR A 106 0.98 -2.63 -3.41
CA TYR A 106 -0.29 -1.92 -3.52
C TYR A 106 -0.10 -0.45 -3.94
N LEU A 107 0.81 0.29 -3.31
CA LEU A 107 1.14 1.66 -3.72
C LEU A 107 1.74 1.73 -5.14
N GLN A 108 2.60 0.78 -5.51
CA GLN A 108 3.12 0.65 -6.87
C GLN A 108 2.00 0.40 -7.89
N ARG A 109 0.97 -0.38 -7.52
CA ARG A 109 -0.22 -0.56 -8.37
C ARG A 109 -0.98 0.75 -8.52
N ILE A 110 -1.22 1.47 -7.43
CA ILE A 110 -1.94 2.75 -7.47
C ILE A 110 -1.23 3.75 -8.37
N VAL A 111 0.09 3.93 -8.21
CA VAL A 111 0.85 4.90 -9.01
C VAL A 111 0.86 4.54 -10.49
N THR A 112 0.97 3.25 -10.83
CA THR A 112 1.01 2.78 -12.23
C THR A 112 -0.36 2.82 -12.89
N GLU A 113 -1.44 2.42 -12.22
CA GLU A 113 -2.81 2.53 -12.73
C GLU A 113 -3.23 3.99 -12.87
N CYS A 114 -2.81 4.84 -11.93
CA CYS A 114 -2.99 6.28 -12.07
C CYS A 114 -2.23 6.81 -13.28
N ASN A 115 -0.95 6.46 -13.44
CA ASN A 115 -0.13 6.88 -14.57
C ASN A 115 -0.71 6.45 -15.93
N ASN A 116 -1.30 5.25 -15.99
CA ASN A 116 -1.96 4.69 -17.17
C ASN A 116 -3.35 5.27 -17.45
N GLY A 117 -3.86 6.16 -16.59
CA GLY A 117 -5.16 6.81 -16.78
C GLY A 117 -6.34 5.88 -16.50
N LYS A 118 -6.15 4.87 -15.66
CA LYS A 118 -7.22 3.93 -15.24
C LYS A 118 -7.80 4.26 -13.87
N LEU A 119 -7.03 4.98 -13.04
CA LEU A 119 -7.38 5.36 -11.68
C LEU A 119 -7.04 6.84 -11.46
N GLN A 120 -7.85 7.59 -10.71
CA GLN A 120 -7.54 8.97 -10.31
C GLN A 120 -6.99 9.84 -11.46
N VAL A 121 -7.64 9.75 -12.63
CA VAL A 121 -7.15 10.26 -13.94
C VAL A 121 -6.90 11.77 -13.98
N GLN A 122 -7.56 12.49 -13.08
CA GLN A 122 -7.46 13.93 -12.90
C GLN A 122 -6.22 14.37 -12.10
N ARG A 123 -5.44 13.43 -11.56
CA ARG A 123 -4.31 13.69 -10.67
C ARG A 123 -2.96 13.37 -11.30
N ILE A 124 -1.92 14.02 -10.81
CA ILE A 124 -0.51 13.75 -11.10
C ILE A 124 -0.01 12.82 -9.98
N PRO A 125 0.28 11.55 -10.27
CA PRO A 125 0.73 10.61 -9.25
C PRO A 125 2.21 10.75 -8.96
N VAL A 126 2.58 10.50 -7.70
CA VAL A 126 3.96 10.34 -7.25
C VAL A 126 4.00 9.30 -6.13
N LEU A 127 5.00 8.41 -6.19
CA LEU A 127 5.32 7.48 -5.12
C LEU A 127 6.67 7.85 -4.52
N ILE A 128 6.68 8.15 -3.23
CA ILE A 128 7.83 8.58 -2.46
C ILE A 128 8.13 7.50 -1.43
N LYS A 129 9.24 6.78 -1.64
CA LYS A 129 9.78 5.91 -0.59
C LYS A 129 10.42 6.79 0.47
N LEU A 130 9.89 6.76 1.68
CA LEU A 130 10.27 7.70 2.73
C LEU A 130 11.72 7.55 3.15
N ARG A 131 12.25 6.33 3.16
CA ARG A 131 13.66 6.07 3.44
C ARG A 131 14.58 6.78 2.44
N GLU A 132 14.34 6.59 1.14
CA GLU A 132 15.11 7.24 0.07
C GLU A 132 14.97 8.77 0.15
N PHE A 133 13.76 9.26 0.39
CA PHE A 133 13.49 10.69 0.55
C PHE A 133 14.22 11.30 1.76
N VAL A 134 14.31 10.59 2.89
CA VAL A 134 15.02 11.07 4.08
C VAL A 134 16.53 11.04 3.88
N ASP A 135 17.05 9.99 3.23
CA ASP A 135 18.47 9.86 2.91
C ASP A 135 18.93 10.98 1.95
N ASP A 136 18.13 11.27 0.93
CA ASP A 136 18.32 12.42 0.01
C ASP A 136 17.92 13.76 0.64
N GLY A 137 17.13 13.72 1.71
CA GLY A 137 16.30 14.80 2.26
C GLY A 137 17.07 15.96 2.88
N ARG A 138 18.37 15.78 3.17
CA ARG A 138 19.27 16.90 3.50
C ARG A 138 19.32 17.95 2.39
N LYS A 139 19.08 17.55 1.13
CA LYS A 139 19.09 18.46 -0.02
C LYS A 139 17.86 19.38 -0.09
N TYR A 140 16.72 18.95 0.46
CA TYR A 140 15.44 19.67 0.37
C TYR A 140 14.90 20.12 1.74
N GLY A 141 15.64 19.88 2.83
CA GLY A 141 15.19 20.21 4.18
C GLY A 141 13.89 19.51 4.57
N TYR A 142 13.61 18.34 3.99
CA TYR A 142 12.34 17.62 4.07
C TYR A 142 11.12 18.33 3.46
N ASN A 143 11.28 19.44 2.74
CA ASN A 143 10.16 20.19 2.18
C ASN A 143 9.51 19.45 1.00
N LEU A 144 8.24 19.06 1.14
CA LEU A 144 7.52 18.28 0.13
C LEU A 144 7.18 19.10 -1.12
N GLU A 145 6.75 20.36 -0.96
CA GLU A 145 6.39 21.22 -2.10
C GLU A 145 7.58 21.45 -3.03
N GLN A 146 8.76 21.73 -2.46
CA GLN A 146 10.00 21.92 -3.20
C GLN A 146 10.42 20.64 -3.91
N PHE A 147 10.31 19.49 -3.25
CA PHE A 147 10.60 18.20 -3.86
C PHE A 147 9.68 17.92 -5.06
N LEU A 148 8.37 18.09 -4.87
CA LEU A 148 7.37 17.88 -5.92
C LEU A 148 7.54 18.87 -7.08
N GLY A 149 7.85 20.14 -6.79
CA GLY A 149 8.11 21.17 -7.79
C GLY A 149 9.30 20.82 -8.70
N GLN A 150 10.38 20.29 -8.12
CA GLN A 150 11.52 19.82 -8.89
C GLN A 150 11.19 18.56 -9.69
N LEU A 151 10.53 17.58 -9.07
CA LEU A 151 10.16 16.32 -9.71
C LEU A 151 9.25 16.56 -10.93
N TRP A 152 8.23 17.39 -10.77
CA TRP A 152 7.27 17.70 -11.82
C TRP A 152 7.76 18.79 -12.78
N ARG A 153 8.90 19.45 -12.48
CA ARG A 153 9.46 20.59 -13.22
C ARG A 153 8.42 21.69 -13.41
N LEU A 154 7.84 22.12 -12.29
CA LEU A 154 6.83 23.16 -12.22
C LEU A 154 7.40 24.41 -11.55
N SER A 155 6.92 25.57 -11.97
CA SER A 155 7.18 26.82 -11.26
C SER A 155 6.44 26.81 -9.91
N ASN A 156 6.82 27.69 -8.97
CA ASN A 156 6.09 27.81 -7.70
C ASN A 156 4.61 28.16 -7.91
N ALA A 157 4.29 29.00 -8.91
CA ALA A 157 2.92 29.37 -9.23
C ALA A 157 2.11 28.18 -9.78
N ASP A 158 2.71 27.38 -10.68
CA ASP A 158 2.07 26.19 -11.22
C ASP A 158 1.91 25.09 -10.15
N MET A 159 2.89 24.96 -9.26
CA MET A 159 2.82 24.04 -8.11
C MET A 159 1.65 24.38 -7.20
N GLU A 160 1.55 25.65 -6.79
CA GLU A 160 0.44 26.10 -5.95
C GLU A 160 -0.91 25.85 -6.65
N LEU A 161 -0.99 26.07 -7.97
CA LEU A 161 -2.19 25.77 -8.74
C LEU A 161 -2.53 24.27 -8.77
N VAL A 162 -1.53 23.39 -8.95
CA VAL A 162 -1.72 21.93 -8.91
C VAL A 162 -2.23 21.49 -7.54
N LEU A 163 -1.60 21.95 -6.46
CA LEU A 163 -1.90 21.53 -5.10
C LEU A 163 -3.23 22.10 -4.62
N SER A 164 -3.48 23.41 -4.81
CA SER A 164 -4.74 24.08 -4.44
C SER A 164 -5.97 23.50 -5.17
N GLN A 165 -5.79 22.96 -6.37
CA GLN A 165 -6.86 22.32 -7.15
C GLN A 165 -7.00 20.81 -6.95
N GLY A 166 -6.22 20.21 -6.03
CA GLY A 166 -6.30 18.78 -5.72
C GLY A 166 -5.84 17.88 -6.87
N LYS A 167 -4.96 18.40 -7.74
CA LYS A 167 -4.48 17.69 -8.92
C LYS A 167 -3.26 16.80 -8.63
N ALA A 168 -2.98 16.52 -7.37
CA ALA A 168 -1.90 15.64 -6.94
C ALA A 168 -2.43 14.38 -6.25
N LEU A 169 -1.78 13.25 -6.51
CA LEU A 169 -1.90 12.01 -5.76
C LEU A 169 -0.52 11.69 -5.20
N VAL A 170 -0.34 11.82 -3.89
CA VAL A 170 0.96 11.65 -3.23
C VAL A 170 0.93 10.40 -2.37
N LEU A 171 1.72 9.42 -2.76
CA LEU A 171 1.84 8.14 -2.08
C LEU A 171 3.16 8.10 -1.32
N PHE A 172 3.11 7.84 -0.01
CA PHE A 172 4.28 7.73 0.85
C PHE A 172 4.44 6.29 1.30
N ASP A 173 5.57 5.68 0.97
CA ASP A 173 5.85 4.29 1.33
C ASP A 173 6.85 4.18 2.49
N GLY A 174 6.50 3.39 3.50
CA GLY A 174 7.38 2.97 4.58
C GLY A 174 7.57 4.01 5.68
N LEU A 175 6.49 4.56 6.24
CA LEU A 175 6.61 5.53 7.35
C LEU A 175 7.30 4.93 8.58
N ASP A 176 7.10 3.63 8.82
CA ASP A 176 7.76 2.90 9.91
C ASP A 176 9.27 2.69 9.70
N GLU A 177 9.78 2.86 8.47
CA GLU A 177 11.20 2.66 8.16
C GLU A 177 12.06 3.89 8.52
N VAL A 178 11.43 5.04 8.74
CA VAL A 178 12.10 6.30 9.06
C VAL A 178 11.86 6.68 10.52
N THR A 179 12.91 6.53 11.34
CA THR A 179 12.82 6.73 12.80
C THR A 179 13.71 7.90 13.27
N GLY A 180 13.65 8.21 14.57
CA GLY A 180 14.44 9.28 15.16
C GLY A 180 13.98 10.67 14.74
N GLU A 181 14.90 11.63 14.71
CA GLU A 181 14.59 13.03 14.42
C GLU A 181 14.10 13.22 12.98
N ALA A 182 14.68 12.50 12.02
CA ALA A 182 14.25 12.55 10.63
C ALA A 182 12.82 12.02 10.46
N GLY A 183 12.49 10.90 11.13
CA GLY A 183 11.14 10.34 11.18
C GLY A 183 10.10 11.33 11.74
N LYS A 184 10.44 12.03 12.84
CA LYS A 184 9.57 13.07 13.41
C LYS A 184 9.37 14.23 12.45
N GLN A 185 10.45 14.70 11.81
CA GLN A 185 10.41 15.83 10.89
C GLN A 185 9.57 15.51 9.65
N ILE A 186 9.76 14.34 9.02
CA ILE A 186 8.98 13.96 7.84
C ILE A 186 7.51 13.67 8.19
N THR A 187 7.24 13.05 9.34
CA THR A 187 5.86 12.86 9.82
C THR A 187 5.15 14.19 10.01
N LYS A 188 5.84 15.17 10.61
CA LYS A 188 5.30 16.53 10.79
C LYS A 188 5.05 17.21 9.45
N GLU A 189 5.98 17.10 8.51
CA GLU A 189 5.84 17.66 7.17
C GLU A 189 4.64 17.07 6.43
N ILE A 190 4.48 15.74 6.39
CA ILE A 190 3.33 15.13 5.70
C ILE A 190 2.01 15.60 6.33
N LYS A 191 1.94 15.70 7.67
CA LYS A 191 0.77 16.23 8.38
C LYS A 191 0.50 17.69 8.01
N GLN A 192 1.54 18.52 7.89
CA GLN A 192 1.40 19.92 7.49
C GLN A 192 0.95 20.04 6.03
N PHE A 193 1.54 19.27 5.12
CA PHE A 193 1.18 19.22 3.71
C PHE A 193 -0.28 18.81 3.50
N ALA A 194 -0.73 17.73 4.15
CA ALA A 194 -2.12 17.27 4.06
C ALA A 194 -3.13 18.27 4.65
N ARG A 195 -2.72 19.05 5.66
CA ARG A 195 -3.56 20.12 6.24
C ARG A 195 -3.62 21.36 5.34
N ALA A 196 -2.50 21.72 4.70
CA ALA A 196 -2.43 22.86 3.79
C ALA A 196 -3.22 22.61 2.50
N TYR A 197 -3.20 21.36 1.99
CA TYR A 197 -3.84 20.98 0.75
C TYR A 197 -4.85 19.83 0.95
N PRO A 198 -6.00 20.09 1.59
CA PRO A 198 -6.97 19.05 1.94
C PRO A 198 -7.62 18.35 0.74
N GLN A 199 -7.57 18.96 -0.44
CA GLN A 199 -8.04 18.40 -1.71
C GLN A 199 -7.02 17.50 -2.42
N VAL A 200 -5.76 17.47 -1.96
CA VAL A 200 -4.75 16.54 -2.49
C VAL A 200 -4.98 15.18 -1.85
N LEU A 201 -5.01 14.13 -2.66
CA LEU A 201 -5.14 12.78 -2.14
C LEU A 201 -3.77 12.27 -1.69
N VAL A 202 -3.69 11.92 -0.41
CA VAL A 202 -2.50 11.42 0.24
C VAL A 202 -2.74 10.00 0.75
N VAL A 203 -1.84 9.09 0.40
CA VAL A 203 -1.84 7.71 0.91
C VAL A 203 -0.51 7.46 1.58
N VAL A 204 -0.52 6.95 2.81
CA VAL A 204 0.70 6.65 3.57
C VAL A 204 0.67 5.19 3.97
N THR A 205 1.76 4.45 3.81
CA THR A 205 1.88 3.09 4.37
C THR A 205 2.65 3.09 5.67
N CYS A 206 2.23 2.23 6.60
CA CYS A 206 2.90 2.01 7.88
C CYS A 206 2.67 0.57 8.37
N ARG A 207 3.44 0.13 9.37
CA ARG A 207 3.16 -1.12 10.10
C ARG A 207 2.04 -0.93 11.13
N THR A 208 1.22 -1.96 11.31
CA THR A 208 0.07 -1.96 12.25
C THR A 208 0.45 -1.59 13.70
N GLN A 209 1.68 -1.88 14.13
CA GLN A 209 2.14 -1.67 15.51
C GLN A 209 2.68 -0.25 15.80
N SER A 210 2.70 0.66 14.82
CA SER A 210 3.22 2.02 15.01
C SER A 210 2.14 2.98 15.54
N GLN A 211 1.96 3.02 16.87
CA GLN A 211 0.93 3.84 17.53
C GLN A 211 1.07 5.36 17.33
N GLU A 212 2.25 5.86 16.96
CA GLU A 212 2.50 7.30 16.77
C GLU A 212 2.00 7.86 15.42
N SER A 213 1.48 6.99 14.54
CA SER A 213 1.15 7.32 13.15
C SER A 213 -0.29 7.77 12.91
N ARG A 214 -1.04 8.19 13.93
CA ARG A 214 -2.39 8.76 13.67
C ARG A 214 -2.29 10.13 13.01
N PHE A 215 -2.87 10.22 11.83
CA PHE A 215 -2.97 11.44 11.04
C PHE A 215 -4.43 11.91 11.12
N GLU A 216 -4.64 13.18 11.44
CA GLU A 216 -5.98 13.75 11.42
C GLU A 216 -6.49 13.80 9.98
N ARG A 217 -7.78 13.48 9.77
CA ARG A 217 -8.43 13.43 8.45
C ARG A 217 -7.86 12.37 7.50
N PHE A 218 -7.36 11.29 8.08
CA PHE A 218 -7.00 10.07 7.35
C PHE A 218 -7.92 8.95 7.82
N ASP A 219 -8.39 8.14 6.87
CA ASP A 219 -9.06 6.89 7.18
C ASP A 219 -8.00 5.78 7.29
N ASP A 220 -8.06 5.05 8.41
CA ASP A 220 -7.18 3.91 8.67
C ASP A 220 -7.76 2.68 7.96
N VAL A 221 -6.97 2.11 7.06
CA VAL A 221 -7.34 0.92 6.30
C VAL A 221 -6.27 -0.15 6.42
N GLU A 222 -6.66 -1.40 6.59
CA GLU A 222 -5.72 -2.51 6.78
C GLU A 222 -5.70 -3.44 5.57
N VAL A 223 -4.51 -3.74 5.07
CA VAL A 223 -4.32 -4.75 4.03
C VAL A 223 -4.54 -6.13 4.64
N ALA A 224 -5.60 -6.79 4.20
CA ALA A 224 -5.97 -8.13 4.64
C ALA A 224 -5.08 -9.21 4.00
N ASP A 225 -5.01 -10.34 4.69
CA ASP A 225 -4.49 -11.58 4.11
C ASP A 225 -5.31 -12.03 2.91
N PHE A 226 -4.63 -12.64 1.95
CA PHE A 226 -5.25 -13.25 0.80
C PHE A 226 -6.28 -14.30 1.24
N ASN A 227 -7.45 -14.25 0.61
CA ASN A 227 -8.37 -15.37 0.63
C ASN A 227 -7.87 -16.46 -0.35
N GLU A 228 -8.52 -17.62 -0.33
CA GLU A 228 -8.17 -18.74 -1.20
C GLU A 228 -8.18 -18.36 -2.70
N GLU A 229 -9.14 -17.54 -3.13
CA GLU A 229 -9.25 -17.09 -4.52
C GLU A 229 -8.04 -16.23 -4.93
N GLN A 230 -7.59 -15.33 -4.06
CA GLN A 230 -6.40 -14.50 -4.27
C GLN A 230 -5.12 -15.33 -4.29
N VAL A 231 -5.00 -16.35 -3.41
CA VAL A 231 -3.87 -17.29 -3.44
C VAL A 231 -3.83 -18.05 -4.77
N ARG A 232 -4.98 -18.57 -5.23
CA ARG A 232 -5.09 -19.26 -6.52
C ARG A 232 -4.74 -18.34 -7.69
N ALA A 233 -5.26 -17.11 -7.70
CA ALA A 233 -4.97 -16.13 -8.72
C ALA A 233 -3.49 -15.77 -8.75
N PHE A 234 -2.89 -15.51 -7.59
CA PHE A 234 -1.47 -15.14 -7.49
C PHE A 234 -0.57 -16.26 -7.98
N ALA A 235 -0.82 -17.51 -7.55
CA ALA A 235 -0.06 -18.66 -8.03
C ALA A 235 -0.18 -18.83 -9.55
N THR A 236 -1.38 -18.69 -10.10
CA THR A 236 -1.61 -18.79 -11.55
C THR A 236 -0.85 -17.71 -12.32
N HIS A 237 -0.94 -16.46 -11.87
CA HIS A 237 -0.21 -15.34 -12.44
C HIS A 237 1.31 -15.54 -12.35
N TRP A 238 1.79 -16.01 -11.20
CA TRP A 238 3.20 -16.28 -10.95
C TRP A 238 3.73 -17.33 -11.92
N PHE A 239 3.17 -18.54 -11.91
CA PHE A 239 3.66 -19.61 -12.78
C PHE A 239 3.45 -19.29 -14.26
N GLY A 240 2.36 -18.63 -14.64
CA GLY A 240 2.15 -18.16 -16.02
C GLY A 240 3.23 -17.19 -16.47
N THR A 241 3.68 -16.30 -15.58
CA THR A 241 4.71 -15.31 -15.90
C THR A 241 6.12 -15.89 -15.89
N VAL A 242 6.39 -16.82 -14.97
CA VAL A 242 7.74 -17.36 -14.73
C VAL A 242 8.03 -18.58 -15.58
N CYS A 243 7.03 -19.44 -15.80
CA CYS A 243 7.22 -20.75 -16.43
C CYS A 243 6.72 -20.83 -17.88
N SER A 244 6.31 -19.71 -18.49
CA SER A 244 5.85 -19.62 -19.89
C SER A 244 4.91 -20.79 -20.24
N ASP A 245 5.31 -21.67 -21.16
CA ASP A 245 4.50 -22.77 -21.69
C ASP A 245 4.08 -23.83 -20.65
N ALA A 246 4.82 -23.96 -19.54
CA ALA A 246 4.51 -24.91 -18.46
C ALA A 246 3.81 -24.25 -17.25
N GLY A 247 3.42 -22.98 -17.37
CA GLY A 247 2.88 -22.19 -16.26
C GLY A 247 1.56 -22.73 -15.71
N GLU A 248 0.61 -23.06 -16.58
CA GLU A 248 -0.71 -23.56 -16.16
C GLU A 248 -0.61 -24.90 -15.44
N ASP A 249 0.17 -25.84 -15.99
CA ASP A 249 0.36 -27.17 -15.41
C ASP A 249 1.04 -27.08 -14.04
N LYS A 250 2.10 -26.28 -13.92
CA LYS A 250 2.78 -26.07 -12.64
C LYS A 250 1.93 -25.35 -11.60
N ALA A 251 1.12 -24.37 -12.02
CA ALA A 251 0.18 -23.69 -11.14
C ALA A 251 -0.83 -24.67 -10.57
N ARG A 252 -1.41 -25.52 -11.43
CA ARG A 252 -2.35 -26.56 -11.04
C ARG A 252 -1.71 -27.55 -10.07
N ASP A 253 -0.54 -28.10 -10.41
CA ASP A 253 0.17 -29.06 -9.55
C ASP A 253 0.52 -28.46 -8.18
N PHE A 254 0.98 -27.20 -8.16
CA PHE A 254 1.27 -26.47 -6.93
C PHE A 254 0.03 -26.27 -6.07
N LEU A 255 -1.07 -25.79 -6.66
CA LEU A 255 -2.33 -25.56 -5.93
C LEU A 255 -2.92 -26.88 -5.42
N GLU A 256 -2.89 -27.94 -6.22
CA GLU A 256 -3.33 -29.27 -5.79
C GLU A 256 -2.53 -29.77 -4.59
N GLN A 257 -1.23 -29.50 -4.52
CA GLN A 257 -0.42 -29.84 -3.35
C GLN A 257 -0.71 -28.93 -2.15
N LEU A 258 -0.79 -27.61 -2.36
CA LEU A 258 -1.00 -26.62 -1.30
C LEU A 258 -2.31 -26.86 -0.54
N PHE A 259 -3.37 -27.28 -1.24
CA PHE A 259 -4.68 -27.52 -0.65
C PHE A 259 -4.86 -28.94 -0.06
N ARG A 260 -3.82 -29.78 -0.03
CA ARG A 260 -3.85 -31.04 0.74
C ARG A 260 -3.88 -30.75 2.23
N GLU A 261 -4.54 -31.60 3.00
CA GLU A 261 -4.63 -31.44 4.47
C GLU A 261 -3.26 -31.49 5.15
N GLU A 262 -2.36 -32.32 4.65
CA GLU A 262 -0.98 -32.46 5.13
C GLU A 262 -0.18 -31.14 5.00
N ASN A 263 -0.55 -30.28 4.04
CA ASN A 263 0.12 -29.02 3.75
C ASN A 263 -0.59 -27.81 4.36
N LYS A 264 -1.53 -28.03 5.29
CA LYS A 264 -2.22 -26.94 6.00
C LYS A 264 -1.26 -25.89 6.60
N PRO A 265 -0.12 -26.24 7.23
CA PRO A 265 0.82 -25.24 7.76
C PRO A 265 1.41 -24.33 6.67
N ILE A 266 1.68 -24.87 5.47
CA ILE A 266 2.20 -24.09 4.34
C ILE A 266 1.09 -23.20 3.76
N ARG A 267 -0.12 -23.75 3.65
CA ARG A 267 -1.31 -23.00 3.20
C ARG A 267 -1.61 -21.80 4.09
N GLU A 268 -1.43 -21.93 5.40
CA GLU A 268 -1.59 -20.83 6.36
C GLU A 268 -0.53 -19.72 6.21
N LEU A 269 0.64 -20.02 5.62
CA LEU A 269 1.66 -19.01 5.30
C LEU A 269 1.36 -18.30 3.97
N ALA A 270 0.90 -19.05 2.97
CA ALA A 270 0.64 -18.58 1.60
C ALA A 270 -0.44 -17.49 1.48
N ILE A 271 -1.18 -17.22 2.55
CA ILE A 271 -2.13 -16.10 2.60
C ILE A 271 -1.43 -14.74 2.72
N THR A 272 -0.14 -14.71 3.08
CA THR A 272 0.65 -13.48 3.11
C THR A 272 1.45 -13.37 1.81
N PRO A 273 1.31 -12.29 1.01
CA PRO A 273 1.90 -12.21 -0.34
C PRO A 273 3.41 -12.43 -0.48
N ILE A 274 4.17 -12.33 0.62
CA ILE A 274 5.62 -12.56 0.61
C ILE A 274 5.99 -14.06 0.59
N TYR A 275 5.08 -14.94 0.98
CA TYR A 275 5.30 -16.39 1.14
C TYR A 275 4.72 -17.20 0.00
#